data_AF-A0A1E5BAK4-F1
#
_entry.id   AF-A0A1E5BAK4-F1
#
_cell.length_a   1.000
_cell.length_b   1.000
_cell.length_c   1.000
_cell.angle_alpha   90.00
_cell.angle_beta   90.00
_cell.angle_gamma   90.00
#
_symmetry.space_group_name_H-M   'P 1'
#
loop_
_entity.id
_entity.type
_entity.pdbx_description
1 polymer ?
#
loop_
_entity_poly.entity_id
_entity_poly.type
_entity_poly.pdbx_seq_one_letter_code
_entity_poly.pdbx_strand_id
1 'polypeptide(L)'
;MIKYISVALVSFLIGVGGMYYLASMTLNDLDEKHNKRLKEEYELFRYHNTNAAETLIKVSNASINHTLCKLKGEDKKEVIHALILNAMFASDVSKQSIETLEEVFTTSLLAHKELSRTSPNKANEYLLPLIRNHCSNHLPELNCDKIDSLIDSLSKEPSVCT
;
A
#
# COMPACT_ATOMS: atom_id res chain seq x y z
N MET A 1 -12.69 21.25 62.26
CA MET A 1 -13.32 20.76 61.00
C MET A 1 -12.53 21.15 59.75
N ILE A 2 -12.17 22.43 59.54
CA ILE A 2 -11.47 22.90 58.31
C ILE A 2 -10.14 22.18 58.03
N LYS A 3 -9.30 21.91 59.05
CA LYS A 3 -8.03 21.17 58.89
C LYS A 3 -8.19 19.70 58.44
N TYR A 4 -9.29 19.04 58.82
CA TYR A 4 -9.53 17.64 58.41
C TYR A 4 -10.07 17.56 56.98
N ILE A 5 -10.82 18.58 56.56
CA ILE A 5 -11.32 18.71 55.18
C ILE A 5 -10.16 18.91 54.20
N SER A 6 -9.15 19.72 54.53
CA SER A 6 -7.99 19.92 53.64
C SER A 6 -7.14 18.65 53.51
N VAL A 7 -6.96 17.90 54.60
CA VAL A 7 -6.22 16.63 54.58
C VAL A 7 -6.96 15.57 53.75
N ALA A 8 -8.28 15.50 53.88
CA ALA A 8 -9.12 14.62 53.06
C ALA A 8 -9.08 15.00 51.56
N LEU A 9 -9.09 16.29 51.24
CA LEU A 9 -9.00 16.78 49.85
C LEU A 9 -7.63 16.48 49.20
N VAL A 10 -6.54 16.70 49.93
CA VAL A 10 -5.19 16.40 49.43
C VAL A 10 -4.99 14.89 49.24
N SER A 11 -5.45 14.07 50.18
CA SER A 11 -5.37 12.61 50.03
C SER A 11 -6.27 12.08 48.90
N PHE A 12 -7.44 12.70 48.68
CA PHE A 12 -8.29 12.39 47.53
C PHE A 12 -7.64 12.77 46.19
N LEU A 13 -7.00 13.94 46.09
CA LEU A 13 -6.29 14.37 44.87
C LEU A 13 -5.08 13.49 44.55
N ILE A 14 -4.31 13.06 45.57
CA ILE A 14 -3.20 12.12 45.38
C ILE A 14 -3.73 10.74 44.97
N GLY A 15 -4.81 10.27 45.60
CA GLY A 15 -5.43 8.99 45.27
C GLY A 15 -6.00 8.94 43.84
N VAL A 16 -6.71 9.99 43.42
CA VAL A 16 -7.26 10.08 42.06
C VAL A 16 -6.16 10.27 41.01
N GLY A 17 -5.16 11.12 41.29
CA GLY A 17 -4.03 11.33 40.38
C GLY A 17 -3.18 10.07 40.19
N GLY A 18 -2.91 9.34 41.28
CA GLY A 18 -2.17 8.07 41.22
C GLY A 18 -2.92 6.96 40.49
N MET A 19 -4.23 6.82 40.74
CA MET A 19 -5.07 5.84 40.04
C MET A 19 -5.23 6.17 38.56
N TYR A 20 -5.38 7.44 38.20
CA TYR A 20 -5.44 7.87 36.80
C TYR A 20 -4.12 7.59 36.07
N TYR A 21 -2.98 7.90 36.70
CA TYR A 21 -1.66 7.63 36.12
C TYR A 21 -1.47 6.13 35.86
N LEU A 22 -1.76 5.27 36.85
CA LEU A 22 -1.65 3.82 36.69
C LEU A 22 -2.59 3.29 35.61
N ALA A 23 -3.86 3.74 35.59
CA ALA A 23 -4.82 3.36 34.57
C ALA A 23 -4.36 3.76 33.16
N SER A 24 -3.85 4.99 32.99
CA SER A 24 -3.34 5.48 31.71
C SER A 24 -2.12 4.71 31.22
N MET A 25 -1.20 4.33 32.12
CA MET A 25 -0.03 3.53 31.79
C MET A 25 -0.43 2.10 31.41
N THR A 26 -1.40 1.49 32.10
CA THR A 26 -1.91 0.17 31.74
C THR A 26 -2.65 0.16 30.41
N LEU A 27 -3.42 1.21 30.10
CA LEU A 27 -4.12 1.32 28.81
C LEU A 27 -3.12 1.48 27.66
N ASN A 28 -2.11 2.33 27.82
CA ASN A 28 -1.05 2.49 26.82
C ASN A 28 -0.26 1.19 26.59
N ASP A 29 0.07 0.44 27.65
CA ASP A 29 0.75 -0.86 27.55
C ASP A 29 -0.15 -1.93 26.89
N LEU A 30 -1.45 -1.93 27.19
CA LEU A 30 -2.44 -2.79 26.54
C LEU A 30 -2.57 -2.48 25.06
N ASP A 31 -2.64 -1.20 24.68
CA ASP A 31 -2.72 -0.75 23.29
C ASP A 31 -1.43 -1.08 22.53
N GLU A 32 -0.26 -0.83 23.11
CA GLU A 32 1.03 -1.18 22.50
C GLU A 32 1.15 -2.69 22.29
N LYS A 33 0.79 -3.49 23.29
CA LYS A 33 0.82 -4.96 23.20
C LYS A 33 -0.18 -5.49 22.18
N HIS A 34 -1.37 -4.91 22.10
CA HIS A 34 -2.37 -5.28 21.10
C HIS A 34 -1.88 -4.95 19.68
N ASN A 35 -1.36 -3.74 19.48
CA ASN A 35 -0.79 -3.32 18.19
C ASN A 35 0.40 -4.19 17.77
N LYS A 36 1.26 -4.56 18.71
CA LYS A 36 2.38 -5.47 18.46
C LYS A 36 1.88 -6.85 18.03
N ARG A 37 0.90 -7.42 18.74
CA ARG A 37 0.29 -8.71 18.36
C ARG A 37 -0.33 -8.65 16.96
N LEU A 38 -1.10 -7.61 16.67
CA LEU A 38 -1.71 -7.43 15.34
C LEU A 38 -0.63 -7.36 14.24
N LYS A 39 0.47 -6.65 14.49
CA LYS A 39 1.60 -6.57 13.56
C LYS A 39 2.26 -7.93 13.33
N GLU A 40 2.46 -8.71 14.39
CA GLU A 40 3.02 -10.07 14.31
C GLU A 40 2.09 -11.02 13.53
N GLU A 41 0.79 -10.99 13.81
CA GLU A 41 -0.22 -11.79 13.09
C GLU A 41 -0.29 -11.40 11.60
N TYR A 42 -0.23 -10.10 11.31
CA TYR A 42 -0.20 -9.59 9.94
C TYR A 42 1.06 -10.03 9.18
N GLU A 43 2.24 -9.94 9.79
CA GLU A 43 3.48 -10.40 9.16
C GLU A 43 3.49 -11.92 8.93
N LEU A 44 2.92 -12.70 9.86
CA LEU A 44 2.74 -14.14 9.67
C LEU A 44 1.80 -14.45 8.49
N PHE A 45 0.68 -13.73 8.42
CA PHE A 45 -0.25 -13.84 7.30
C PHE A 45 0.43 -13.51 5.96
N ARG A 46 1.21 -12.43 5.90
CA ARG A 46 1.96 -12.05 4.68
C ARG A 46 2.93 -13.15 4.25
N TYR A 47 3.67 -13.72 5.20
CA TYR A 47 4.62 -14.79 4.94
C TYR A 47 3.94 -16.04 4.40
N HIS A 48 2.81 -16.45 4.98
CA HIS A 48 2.06 -17.63 4.50
C HIS A 48 1.51 -17.45 3.08
N ASN A 49 1.19 -16.22 2.67
CA ASN A 49 0.61 -15.95 1.36
C ASN A 49 1.65 -15.63 0.27
N THR A 50 2.94 -15.49 0.61
CA THR A 50 4.00 -15.10 -0.34
C THR A 50 4.00 -15.92 -1.62
N ASN A 51 4.01 -17.25 -1.56
CA ASN A 51 4.13 -18.08 -2.77
C ASN A 51 2.92 -17.96 -3.70
N ALA A 52 1.71 -17.90 -3.13
CA ALA A 52 0.48 -17.76 -3.89
C ALA A 52 0.39 -16.36 -4.52
N ALA A 53 0.74 -15.33 -3.74
CA ALA A 53 0.79 -13.96 -4.20
C ALA A 53 1.84 -13.74 -5.29
N GLU A 54 3.04 -14.30 -5.14
CA GLU A 54 4.11 -14.23 -6.15
C GLU A 54 3.66 -14.87 -7.47
N THR A 55 2.97 -16.02 -7.41
CA THR A 55 2.39 -16.66 -8.59
C THR A 55 1.36 -15.77 -9.25
N LEU A 56 0.46 -15.18 -8.47
CA LEU A 56 -0.56 -14.26 -8.98
C LEU A 56 0.06 -13.01 -9.61
N ILE A 57 1.11 -12.45 -9.03
CA ILE A 57 1.87 -11.32 -9.57
C ILE A 57 2.46 -11.69 -10.93
N LYS A 58 3.21 -12.81 -11.01
CA LYS A 58 3.85 -13.26 -12.26
C LYS A 58 2.83 -13.48 -13.38
N VAL A 59 1.73 -14.18 -13.07
CA VAL A 59 0.66 -14.43 -14.05
C VAL A 59 -0.01 -13.12 -14.47
N SER A 60 -0.24 -12.19 -13.54
CA SER A 60 -0.85 -10.90 -13.83
C SER A 60 0.05 -10.05 -14.72
N ASN A 61 1.34 -9.92 -14.38
CA ASN A 61 2.32 -9.17 -15.18
C ASN A 61 2.47 -9.75 -16.59
N ALA A 62 2.61 -11.08 -16.70
CA ALA A 62 2.67 -11.74 -18.00
C ALA A 62 1.40 -11.51 -18.82
N SER A 63 0.23 -11.55 -18.18
CA SER A 63 -1.06 -11.30 -18.82
C SER A 63 -1.23 -9.84 -19.25
N ILE A 64 -0.75 -8.88 -18.46
CA ILE A 64 -0.75 -7.45 -18.82
C ILE A 64 0.08 -7.25 -20.07
N ASN A 65 1.32 -7.74 -20.08
CA ASN A 65 2.22 -7.61 -21.22
C ASN A 65 1.63 -8.25 -22.49
N HIS A 66 0.97 -9.40 -22.36
CA HIS A 66 0.28 -10.04 -23.48
C HIS A 66 -0.93 -9.24 -23.97
N THR A 67 -1.76 -8.77 -23.03
CA THR A 67 -3.02 -8.06 -23.29
C THR A 67 -2.77 -6.68 -23.90
N LEU A 68 -1.72 -6.00 -23.45
CA LEU A 68 -1.34 -4.66 -23.90
C LEU A 68 -1.23 -4.56 -25.42
N CYS A 69 -0.72 -5.60 -26.08
CA CYS A 69 -0.47 -5.53 -27.52
C CYS A 69 -1.45 -6.34 -28.36
N LYS A 70 -2.16 -7.31 -27.78
CA LYS A 70 -3.02 -8.24 -28.54
C LYS A 70 -4.51 -7.90 -28.48
N LEU A 71 -4.99 -7.34 -27.38
CA LEU A 71 -6.40 -6.97 -27.23
C LEU A 71 -6.66 -5.54 -27.73
N LYS A 72 -7.81 -5.33 -28.37
CA LYS A 72 -8.29 -4.03 -28.86
C LYS A 72 -9.64 -3.71 -28.21
N GLY A 73 -10.01 -2.43 -28.15
CA GLY A 73 -11.32 -2.01 -27.63
C GLY A 73 -11.33 -1.67 -26.14
N GLU A 74 -12.54 -1.50 -25.57
CA GLU A 74 -12.72 -1.15 -24.15
C GLU A 74 -12.39 -2.31 -23.19
N ASP A 75 -12.69 -3.55 -23.59
CA ASP A 75 -12.38 -4.77 -22.83
C ASP A 75 -10.90 -4.86 -22.46
N LYS A 76 -10.00 -4.40 -23.35
CA LYS A 76 -8.56 -4.30 -23.09
C LYS A 76 -8.28 -3.50 -21.80
N LYS A 77 -8.96 -2.37 -21.63
CA LYS A 77 -8.69 -1.43 -20.54
C LYS A 77 -9.13 -2.03 -19.21
N GLU A 78 -10.29 -2.65 -19.18
CA GLU A 78 -10.86 -3.29 -18.00
C GLU A 78 -10.02 -4.49 -17.55
N VAL A 79 -9.60 -5.34 -18.50
CA VAL A 79 -8.72 -6.49 -18.21
C VAL A 79 -7.38 -6.02 -17.66
N ILE A 80 -6.74 -5.03 -18.28
CA ILE A 80 -5.45 -4.50 -17.79
C ILE A 80 -5.61 -3.90 -16.38
N HIS A 81 -6.68 -3.17 -16.13
CA HIS A 81 -6.98 -2.64 -14.80
C HIS A 81 -7.08 -3.73 -13.74
N ALA A 82 -7.87 -4.77 -14.02
CA ALA A 82 -8.08 -5.88 -13.10
C ALA A 82 -6.77 -6.61 -12.80
N LEU A 83 -5.92 -6.81 -13.82
CA LEU A 83 -4.63 -7.46 -13.65
C LEU A 83 -3.65 -6.62 -12.82
N ILE A 84 -3.62 -5.30 -13.02
CA ILE A 84 -2.79 -4.38 -12.21
C ILE A 84 -3.24 -4.40 -10.75
N LEU A 85 -4.55 -4.33 -10.51
CA LEU A 85 -5.13 -4.41 -9.17
C LEU A 85 -4.75 -5.72 -8.48
N ASN A 86 -4.84 -6.85 -9.19
CA ASN A 86 -4.44 -8.15 -8.65
C ASN A 86 -2.96 -8.18 -8.28
N ALA A 87 -2.08 -7.67 -9.15
CA ALA A 87 -0.63 -7.66 -8.91
C ALA A 87 -0.24 -6.76 -7.73
N MET A 88 -0.83 -5.55 -7.64
CA MET A 88 -0.57 -4.62 -6.55
C MET A 88 -1.16 -5.13 -5.23
N PHE A 89 -2.41 -5.61 -5.23
CA PHE A 89 -3.03 -6.17 -4.03
C PHE A 89 -2.25 -7.39 -3.51
N ALA A 90 -1.84 -8.29 -4.40
CA ALA A 90 -0.99 -9.42 -4.03
C ALA A 90 0.34 -8.96 -3.40
N SER A 91 0.92 -7.87 -3.91
CA SER A 91 2.14 -7.26 -3.36
C SER A 91 1.90 -6.65 -1.97
N ASP A 92 0.76 -6.01 -1.74
CA ASP A 92 0.37 -5.43 -0.45
C ASP A 92 0.18 -6.50 0.64
N VAL A 93 -0.51 -7.59 0.31
CA VAL A 93 -0.93 -8.61 1.29
C VAL A 93 0.08 -9.74 1.52
N SER A 94 1.28 -9.63 0.94
CA SER A 94 2.31 -10.65 1.06
C SER A 94 3.71 -10.06 1.21
N LYS A 95 4.70 -10.91 1.51
CA LYS A 95 6.11 -10.50 1.51
C LYS A 95 6.70 -10.82 0.14
N GLN A 96 7.14 -9.79 -0.59
CA GLN A 96 7.72 -9.93 -1.94
C GLN A 96 9.18 -9.46 -1.95
N SER A 97 9.95 -9.94 -2.92
CA SER A 97 11.31 -9.44 -3.16
C SER A 97 11.26 -8.04 -3.78
N ILE A 98 12.34 -7.26 -3.62
CA ILE A 98 12.40 -5.91 -4.18
C ILE A 98 12.25 -5.95 -5.71
N GLU A 99 12.85 -6.95 -6.35
CA GLU A 99 12.77 -7.14 -7.81
C GLU A 99 11.34 -7.38 -8.26
N THR A 100 10.55 -8.13 -7.49
CA THR A 100 9.14 -8.40 -7.79
C THR A 100 8.31 -7.12 -7.64
N LEU A 101 8.58 -6.32 -6.60
CA LEU A 101 7.88 -5.05 -6.36
C LEU A 101 8.20 -4.03 -7.47
N GLU A 102 9.44 -3.98 -7.94
CA GLU A 102 9.88 -3.16 -9.08
C GLU A 102 9.24 -3.65 -10.39
N GLU A 103 9.10 -4.96 -10.58
CA GLU A 103 8.43 -5.54 -11.75
C GLU A 103 6.95 -5.12 -11.82
N VAL A 104 6.24 -5.20 -10.69
CA VAL A 104 4.84 -4.73 -10.58
C VAL A 104 4.73 -3.24 -10.88
N PHE A 105 5.62 -2.43 -10.31
CA PHE A 105 5.66 -0.98 -10.55
C PHE A 105 5.89 -0.69 -12.04
N THR A 106 6.92 -1.30 -12.63
CA THR A 106 7.31 -1.09 -14.02
C THR A 106 6.21 -1.52 -14.99
N THR A 107 5.64 -2.72 -14.78
CA THR A 107 4.57 -3.24 -15.62
C THR A 107 3.33 -2.35 -15.57
N SER A 108 2.98 -1.85 -14.39
CA SER A 108 1.85 -0.95 -14.20
C SER A 108 2.08 0.41 -14.86
N LEU A 109 3.31 0.92 -14.80
CA LEU A 109 3.70 2.18 -15.44
C LEU A 109 3.66 2.08 -16.97
N LEU A 110 4.15 0.97 -17.54
CA LEU A 110 4.04 0.71 -18.99
C LEU A 110 2.58 0.58 -19.42
N ALA A 111 1.75 -0.09 -18.60
CA ALA A 111 0.33 -0.19 -18.87
C ALA A 111 -0.38 1.16 -18.82
N HIS A 112 -0.05 2.01 -17.84
CA HIS A 112 -0.53 3.39 -17.76
C HIS A 112 -0.14 4.19 -19.01
N LYS A 113 1.12 4.11 -19.47
CA LYS A 113 1.60 4.75 -20.70
C LYS A 113 0.74 4.37 -21.90
N GLU A 114 0.54 3.08 -22.15
CA GLU A 114 -0.21 2.61 -23.32
C GLU A 114 -1.71 2.93 -23.22
N LEU A 115 -2.30 2.83 -22.03
CA LEU A 115 -3.71 3.19 -21.82
C LEU A 115 -3.92 4.70 -21.97
N SER A 116 -2.97 5.52 -21.50
CA SER A 116 -3.05 6.99 -21.59
C SER A 116 -3.09 7.50 -23.02
N ARG A 117 -2.51 6.76 -23.99
CA ARG A 117 -2.61 7.10 -25.42
C ARG A 117 -4.02 7.00 -25.98
N THR A 118 -4.85 6.12 -25.44
CA THR A 118 -6.19 5.84 -25.95
C THR A 118 -7.30 6.31 -25.01
N SER A 119 -7.00 6.51 -23.72
CA SER A 119 -7.95 6.92 -22.68
C SER A 119 -7.23 7.59 -21.50
N PRO A 120 -6.71 8.82 -21.70
CA PRO A 120 -5.90 9.52 -20.71
C PRO A 120 -6.64 9.76 -19.39
N ASN A 121 -7.93 10.14 -19.45
CA ASN A 121 -8.72 10.42 -18.24
C ASN A 121 -8.85 9.17 -17.35
N LYS A 122 -9.21 8.02 -17.92
CA LYS A 122 -9.35 6.76 -17.17
C LYS A 122 -8.00 6.28 -16.61
N ALA A 123 -6.91 6.42 -17.37
CA ALA A 123 -5.58 6.03 -16.89
C ALA A 123 -5.11 6.92 -15.72
N ASN A 124 -5.33 8.23 -15.80
CA ASN A 124 -4.90 9.17 -14.77
C ASN A 124 -5.77 9.14 -13.51
N GLU A 125 -7.08 8.92 -13.65
CA GLU A 125 -8.01 8.90 -12.51
C GLU A 125 -7.87 7.62 -11.67
N TYR A 126 -7.68 6.47 -12.32
CA TYR A 126 -7.76 5.17 -11.64
C TYR A 126 -6.40 4.45 -11.48
N LEU A 127 -5.51 4.48 -12.48
CA LEU A 127 -4.24 3.74 -12.40
C LEU A 127 -3.13 4.53 -11.70
N LEU A 128 -3.01 5.82 -12.02
CA LEU A 128 -1.92 6.64 -11.50
C LEU A 128 -1.89 6.70 -9.95
N PRO A 129 -3.04 6.83 -9.23
CA PRO A 129 -3.03 6.78 -7.77
C PRO A 129 -2.52 5.45 -7.22
N LEU A 130 -2.87 4.33 -7.86
CA LEU A 130 -2.43 2.99 -7.44
C LEU A 130 -0.93 2.81 -7.64
N ILE A 131 -0.40 3.27 -8.77
CA ILE A 131 1.04 3.24 -9.07
C ILE A 131 1.83 4.07 -8.04
N ARG A 132 1.34 5.27 -7.70
CA ARG A 132 1.96 6.14 -6.69
C ARG A 132 1.94 5.50 -5.30
N ASN A 133 0.82 4.89 -4.93
CA ASN A 133 0.68 4.19 -3.65
C ASN A 133 1.64 3.01 -3.56
N HIS A 134 1.71 2.17 -4.60
CA HIS A 134 2.63 1.03 -4.65
C HIS A 134 4.09 1.48 -4.52
N CYS A 135 4.49 2.52 -5.26
CA CYS A 135 5.84 3.09 -5.14
C CYS A 135 6.15 3.55 -3.72
N SER A 136 5.26 4.37 -3.13
CA SER A 136 5.50 4.99 -1.82
C SER A 136 5.57 3.97 -0.69
N ASN A 137 4.82 2.87 -0.79
CA ASN A 137 4.73 1.86 0.26
C ASN A 137 5.81 0.78 0.16
N HIS A 138 6.26 0.46 -1.05
CA HIS A 138 7.11 -0.72 -1.30
C HIS A 138 8.49 -0.40 -1.85
N LEU A 139 8.69 0.78 -2.44
CA LEU A 139 9.93 1.16 -3.13
C LEU A 139 10.53 2.43 -2.50
N PRO A 140 10.96 2.39 -1.22
CA PRO A 140 11.42 3.57 -0.48
C PRO A 140 12.73 4.17 -1.04
N GLU A 141 13.49 3.40 -1.82
CA GLU A 141 14.71 3.87 -2.48
C GLU A 141 14.42 4.64 -3.78
N LEU A 142 13.19 4.54 -4.29
CA LEU A 142 12.74 5.18 -5.51
C LEU A 142 12.11 6.55 -5.17
N ASN A 143 12.47 7.58 -5.94
CA ASN A 143 11.88 8.91 -5.75
C ASN A 143 10.48 8.95 -6.38
N CYS A 144 9.46 8.54 -5.62
CA CYS A 144 8.08 8.46 -6.08
C CYS A 144 7.46 9.84 -6.42
N ASP A 145 8.03 10.94 -5.91
CA ASP A 145 7.60 12.31 -6.28
C ASP A 145 7.93 12.63 -7.75
N LYS A 146 8.88 11.91 -8.36
CA LYS A 146 9.28 12.07 -9.76
C LYS A 146 8.50 11.17 -10.72
N ILE A 147 7.46 10.47 -10.27
CA ILE A 147 6.61 9.63 -11.13
C ILE A 147 6.07 10.42 -12.33
N ASP A 148 5.64 11.67 -12.12
CA ASP A 148 5.10 12.48 -13.23
C ASP A 148 6.15 12.80 -14.29
N SER A 149 7.39 13.11 -13.86
CA SER A 149 8.50 13.31 -14.78
C SER A 149 8.87 12.02 -15.53
N LEU A 150 8.75 10.86 -14.86
CA LEU A 150 8.99 9.56 -15.48
C LEU A 150 7.91 9.24 -16.53
N ILE A 151 6.63 9.51 -16.22
CA ILE A 151 5.51 9.37 -17.16
C ILE A 151 5.71 10.30 -18.37
N ASP A 152 6.10 11.55 -18.14
CA ASP A 152 6.37 12.51 -19.22
C ASP A 152 7.51 12.02 -20.13
N SER A 153 8.57 11.46 -19.55
CA SER A 153 9.67 10.85 -20.33
C SER A 153 9.18 9.65 -21.14
N LEU A 154 8.46 8.73 -20.50
CA LEU A 154 7.94 7.51 -21.10
C LEU A 154 6.90 7.80 -22.21
N SER A 155 6.14 8.89 -22.09
CA SER A 155 5.13 9.28 -23.09
C SER A 155 5.75 9.60 -24.46
N LYS A 156 7.00 10.08 -24.47
CA LYS A 156 7.77 10.47 -25.67
C LYS A 156 8.38 9.29 -26.41
N GLU A 157 8.52 8.15 -25.75
CA GLU A 157 9.02 6.92 -26.35
C GLU A 157 7.94 6.27 -27.23
N PRO A 158 8.32 5.48 -28.25
CA PRO A 158 7.37 4.71 -29.04
C PRO A 158 6.53 3.74 -28.18
N SER A 159 5.45 3.22 -28.79
CA SER A 159 4.62 2.20 -28.15
C SER A 159 5.44 0.95 -27.87
N VAL A 160 5.17 0.29 -26.76
CA VAL A 160 5.78 -1.02 -26.42
C VAL A 160 5.23 -2.13 -27.33
N CYS A 161 4.19 -1.85 -28.11
CA CYS A 161 3.48 -2.79 -28.96
C CYS A 161 3.82 -2.71 -30.47
N THR A 162 4.84 -1.93 -30.84
CA THR A 162 5.37 -1.88 -32.23
C THR A 162 6.28 -3.04 -32.55
#